data_AF-A0A1V3XR30-F1
#
_entry.id   AF-A0A1V3XR30-F1
#
_cell.length_a   1.000
_cell.length_b   1.000
_cell.length_c   1.000
_cell.angle_alpha   90.00
_cell.angle_beta   90.00
_cell.angle_gamma   90.00
#
_symmetry.space_group_name_H-M   'P 1'
#
loop_
_entity.id
_entity.type
_entity.pdbx_description
1 polymer ?
#
loop_
_entity_poly.entity_id
_entity_poly.type
_entity_poly.pdbx_seq_one_letter_code
_entity_poly.pdbx_strand_id
1 'polypeptide(L)'
;MKANVLFFDRKPASEQPWTTKLWVYDLRTNQHFTLKQNPLRRHHLDEFVDFYLSGKPRDERVESERWKSFTYKELIARDKVNLDITWLRDESLDDADHLPAPEVIAREIVEDLTAALAEFEAVAAALEAAANGSADLT
;
A
#
# COMPACT_ATOMS: atom_id res chain seq x y z
N MET A 1 0.24 -7.54 0.52
CA MET A 1 1.61 -7.04 0.78
C MET A 1 1.51 -5.62 1.33
N LYS A 2 2.29 -5.24 2.36
CA LYS A 2 2.39 -3.84 2.82
C LYS A 2 3.74 -3.28 2.40
N ALA A 3 3.77 -2.04 1.89
CA ALA A 3 4.98 -1.34 1.49
C ALA A 3 4.97 0.10 2.02
N ASN A 4 6.18 0.66 2.17
CA ASN A 4 6.40 2.05 2.57
C ASN A 4 7.53 2.63 1.70
N VAL A 5 7.55 3.95 1.49
CA VAL A 5 8.63 4.67 0.82
C VAL A 5 9.33 5.57 1.83
N LEU A 6 10.65 5.43 1.94
CA LEU A 6 11.47 6.20 2.87
C LEU A 6 12.22 7.30 2.12
N PHE A 7 12.12 8.53 2.61
CA PHE A 7 12.88 9.68 2.11
C PHE A 7 13.85 10.14 3.19
N PHE A 8 15.14 10.08 2.91
CA PHE A 8 16.19 10.52 3.83
C PHE A 8 17.41 11.00 3.06
N ASP A 9 18.17 11.88 3.71
CA ASP A 9 19.44 12.35 3.19
C ASP A 9 20.57 11.50 3.77
N ARG A 10 21.54 11.13 2.95
CA ARG A 10 22.76 10.51 3.45
C ARG A 10 23.53 11.53 4.28
N LYS A 11 23.80 11.20 5.53
CA LYS A 11 24.61 12.02 6.45
C LYS A 11 25.79 11.21 7.00
N PRO A 12 26.92 11.85 7.34
CA PRO A 12 28.06 11.17 7.95
C PRO A 12 27.72 10.71 9.38
N ALA A 13 28.57 9.88 9.97
CA ALA A 13 28.46 9.53 11.38
C ALA A 13 28.55 10.81 12.25
N SER A 14 27.72 10.86 13.29
CA SER A 14 27.61 11.99 14.21
C SER A 14 27.23 11.44 15.59
N GLU A 15 27.72 12.06 16.65
CA GLU A 15 27.27 11.78 18.02
C GLU A 15 25.84 12.29 18.24
N GLN A 16 25.44 13.35 17.52
CA GLN A 16 24.10 13.92 17.57
C GLN A 16 23.21 13.31 16.47
N PRO A 17 21.95 12.97 16.78
CA PRO A 17 21.04 12.40 15.80
C PRO A 17 20.72 13.41 14.68
N TRP A 18 20.87 12.98 13.43
CA TRP A 18 20.52 13.80 12.27
C TRP A 18 19.01 13.96 12.09
N THR A 19 18.25 12.91 12.38
CA THR A 19 16.79 12.92 12.26
C THR A 19 16.18 13.45 13.55
N THR A 20 15.70 14.68 13.53
CA THR A 20 15.04 15.32 14.68
C THR A 20 13.51 15.26 14.60
N LYS A 21 12.97 15.12 13.38
CA LYS A 21 11.54 15.02 13.09
C LYS A 21 11.32 14.08 11.90
N LEU A 22 10.34 13.20 12.03
CA LEU A 22 9.82 12.33 10.97
C LEU A 22 8.45 12.86 10.54
N TRP A 23 8.19 12.87 9.23
CA TRP A 23 6.88 13.13 8.67
C TRP A 23 6.36 11.85 8.04
N VAL A 24 5.10 11.49 8.32
CA VAL A 24 4.45 10.30 7.79
C VAL A 24 3.22 10.73 7.01
N TYR A 25 3.05 10.19 5.81
CA TYR A 25 1.82 10.29 5.03
C TYR A 25 1.08 8.95 5.04
N ASP A 26 -0.21 8.96 5.35
CA ASP A 26 -1.05 7.77 5.32
C ASP A 26 -1.89 7.70 4.03
N LEU A 27 -1.35 6.98 3.02
CA LEU A 27 -2.05 6.59 1.79
C LEU A 27 -2.58 5.14 1.88
N ARG A 28 -2.83 4.63 3.09
CA ARG A 28 -3.28 3.25 3.30
C ARG A 28 -4.67 3.21 3.91
N THR A 29 -4.90 3.96 4.97
CA THR A 29 -6.17 3.93 5.70
C THR A 29 -7.31 4.44 4.81
N ASN A 30 -8.38 3.66 4.68
CA ASN A 30 -9.54 3.94 3.81
C ASN A 30 -9.15 4.16 2.33
N GLN A 31 -8.09 3.50 1.83
CA GLN A 31 -7.69 3.55 0.42
C GLN A 31 -7.74 2.14 -0.19
N HIS A 32 -8.43 1.97 -1.32
CA HIS A 32 -8.61 0.67 -1.97
C HIS A 32 -8.11 0.69 -3.41
N PHE A 33 -6.85 0.28 -3.62
CA PHE A 33 -6.26 0.16 -4.96
C PHE A 33 -6.20 -1.29 -5.41
N THR A 34 -6.63 -1.55 -6.64
CA THR A 34 -6.57 -2.87 -7.30
C THR A 34 -5.87 -2.76 -8.64
N LEU A 35 -5.24 -3.84 -9.11
CA LEU A 35 -4.45 -3.78 -10.35
C LEU A 35 -5.29 -3.52 -11.61
N LYS A 36 -6.55 -3.99 -11.62
CA LYS A 36 -7.41 -3.96 -12.82
C LYS A 36 -8.48 -2.88 -12.76
N GLN A 37 -9.21 -2.76 -11.65
CA GLN A 37 -10.39 -1.88 -11.57
C GLN A 37 -10.07 -0.48 -11.00
N ASN A 38 -9.22 -0.41 -9.97
CA ASN A 38 -8.80 0.86 -9.37
C ASN A 38 -7.26 0.98 -9.23
N PRO A 39 -6.53 1.07 -10.35
CA PRO A 39 -5.08 1.14 -10.31
C PRO A 39 -4.60 2.44 -9.67
N LEU A 40 -3.49 2.37 -8.92
CA LEU A 40 -2.81 3.54 -8.40
C LEU A 40 -2.35 4.44 -9.56
N ARG A 41 -2.82 5.68 -9.59
CA ARG A 41 -2.48 6.70 -10.58
C ARG A 41 -1.74 7.85 -9.91
N ARG A 42 -1.03 8.65 -10.72
CA ARG A 42 -0.23 9.78 -10.22
C ARG A 42 -1.05 10.75 -9.36
N HIS A 43 -2.30 11.04 -9.71
CA HIS A 43 -3.11 12.01 -8.98
C HIS A 43 -3.43 11.58 -7.53
N HIS A 44 -3.43 10.27 -7.23
CA HIS A 44 -3.58 9.79 -5.85
C HIS A 44 -2.42 10.21 -4.94
N LEU A 45 -1.31 10.69 -5.52
CA LEU A 45 -0.12 11.19 -4.82
C LEU A 45 -0.01 12.73 -4.86
N ASP A 46 -0.95 13.45 -5.47
CA ASP A 46 -0.86 14.91 -5.58
C ASP A 46 -0.85 15.57 -4.20
N GLU A 47 -1.76 15.16 -3.32
CA GLU A 47 -1.81 15.65 -1.93
C GLU A 47 -0.52 15.34 -1.16
N PHE A 48 0.04 14.14 -1.34
CA PHE A 48 1.36 13.82 -0.77
C PHE A 48 2.43 14.79 -1.25
N VAL A 49 2.49 15.08 -2.55
CA VAL A 49 3.50 15.99 -3.12
C VAL A 49 3.32 17.42 -2.60
N ASP A 50 2.07 17.87 -2.47
CA ASP A 50 1.73 19.19 -1.94
C ASP A 50 2.19 19.32 -0.47
N PHE A 51 1.93 18.32 0.37
CA PHE A 51 2.40 18.32 1.76
C PHE A 51 3.90 18.04 1.92
N TYR A 52 4.48 17.27 0.99
CA TYR A 52 5.91 17.00 1.00
C TYR A 52 6.73 18.27 0.77
N LEU A 53 6.15 19.26 0.06
CA LEU A 53 6.76 20.56 -0.25
C LEU A 53 8.15 20.39 -0.86
N SER A 54 8.25 19.67 -1.98
CA SER A 54 9.52 19.45 -2.67
C SER A 54 10.21 20.76 -3.03
N GLY A 55 11.51 20.85 -2.75
CA GLY A 55 12.31 22.06 -2.99
C GLY A 55 12.14 23.17 -1.96
N LYS A 56 11.30 22.97 -0.92
CA LYS A 56 11.14 23.91 0.19
C LYS A 56 11.67 23.35 1.52
N PRO A 57 11.96 24.24 2.48
CA PRO A 57 12.32 23.84 3.84
C PRO A 57 11.26 22.96 4.52
N ARG A 58 11.68 21.92 5.26
CA ARG A 58 10.78 20.95 5.90
C ARG A 58 10.01 21.52 7.11
N ASP A 59 10.45 22.66 7.63
CA ASP A 59 9.84 23.43 8.71
C ASP A 59 8.60 24.22 8.26
N GLU A 60 8.42 24.44 6.95
CA GLU A 60 7.18 25.00 6.38
C GLU A 60 6.03 23.98 6.31
N ARG A 61 6.32 22.69 6.55
CA ARG A 61 5.30 21.64 6.54
C ARG A 61 4.34 21.83 7.71
N VAL A 62 3.05 21.73 7.42
CA VAL A 62 1.96 21.84 8.39
C VAL A 62 1.23 20.50 8.44
N GLU A 63 0.88 20.05 9.64
CA GLU A 63 0.14 18.80 9.81
C GLU A 63 -1.25 18.88 9.17
N SER A 64 -1.70 17.74 8.67
CA SER A 64 -3.06 17.50 8.20
C SER A 64 -3.57 16.18 8.76
N GLU A 65 -4.77 15.78 8.39
CA GLU A 65 -5.34 14.49 8.81
C GLU A 65 -4.43 13.31 8.42
N ARG A 66 -3.99 13.27 7.16
CA ARG A 66 -3.16 12.20 6.59
C ARG A 66 -1.66 12.50 6.64
N TRP A 67 -1.25 13.69 7.10
CA TRP A 67 0.14 14.11 7.17
C TRP A 67 0.52 14.55 8.58
N LYS A 68 1.28 13.71 9.28
CA LYS A 68 1.61 13.95 10.70
C LYS A 68 3.09 13.92 10.98
N SER A 69 3.53 14.75 11.92
CA SER A 69 4.91 14.78 12.37
C SER A 69 5.13 14.05 13.69
N PHE A 70 6.31 13.47 13.84
CA PHE A 70 6.76 12.77 15.04
C PHE A 70 8.17 13.26 15.37
N THR A 71 8.36 13.70 16.61
CA THR A 71 9.64 14.16 17.12
C THR A 71 10.58 12.99 17.42
N TYR A 72 11.89 13.23 17.41
CA TYR A 72 12.87 12.22 17.79
C TYR A 72 12.59 11.57 19.16
N LYS A 73 12.12 12.37 20.13
CA LYS A 73 11.77 11.88 21.47
C LYS A 73 10.61 10.89 21.43
N GLU A 74 9.58 11.16 20.63
CA GLU A 74 8.47 10.23 20.45
C GLU A 74 8.91 8.96 19.75
N LEU A 75 9.80 9.06 18.76
CA LEU A 75 10.30 7.90 18.01
C LEU A 75 11.13 6.98 18.90
N ILE A 76 12.07 7.52 19.68
CA ILE A 76 12.96 6.72 20.53
C ILE A 76 12.24 6.12 21.74
N ALA A 77 11.12 6.71 22.16
CA ALA A 77 10.28 6.18 23.23
C ALA A 77 9.46 4.94 22.81
N ARG A 78 9.36 4.66 21.51
CA ARG A 78 8.63 3.49 21.00
C ARG A 78 9.44 2.22 21.20
N ASP A 79 8.74 1.11 21.45
CA ASP A 79 9.39 -0.19 21.55
C ASP A 79 10.20 -0.47 20.29
N LYS A 80 11.48 -0.80 20.48
CA LYS A 80 12.47 -1.06 19.42
C LYS A 80 12.58 0.04 18.35
N VAL A 81 12.16 1.27 18.67
CA VAL A 81 12.12 2.40 17.71
C VAL A 81 11.29 2.03 16.47
N ASN A 82 10.17 1.31 16.67
CA ASN A 82 9.35 0.82 15.58
C ASN A 82 8.71 1.98 14.79
N LEU A 83 9.00 2.06 13.48
CA LEU A 83 8.48 3.08 12.56
C LEU A 83 7.16 2.68 11.87
N ASP A 84 6.58 1.54 12.21
CA ASP A 84 5.20 1.20 11.84
C ASP A 84 4.24 2.07 12.67
N ILE A 85 3.97 3.27 12.13
CA ILE A 85 3.21 4.32 12.81
C ILE A 85 1.90 4.53 12.04
N THR A 86 0.79 4.33 12.75
CA THR A 86 -0.57 4.65 12.29
C THR A 86 -1.30 5.43 13.38
N TRP A 87 -2.10 6.41 12.99
CA TRP A 87 -2.94 7.20 13.92
C TRP A 87 -4.37 7.37 13.43
N LEU A 88 -4.59 7.23 12.12
CA LEU A 88 -5.92 7.11 11.57
C LEU A 88 -6.48 5.73 11.92
N ARG A 89 -7.76 5.71 12.27
CA ARG A 89 -8.51 4.47 12.44
C ARG A 89 -9.21 4.18 11.12
N ASP A 90 -9.15 2.92 10.73
CA ASP A 90 -9.93 2.40 9.61
C ASP A 90 -11.39 2.33 10.05
N GLU A 91 -12.28 3.04 9.37
CA GLU A 91 -13.71 3.03 9.69
C GLU A 91 -14.35 1.69 9.28
N SER A 92 -13.70 0.91 8.41
CA SER A 92 -14.26 -0.35 7.90
C SER A 92 -14.14 -1.54 8.86
N LEU A 93 -13.40 -1.42 9.97
CA LEU A 93 -13.22 -2.52 10.92
C LEU A 93 -14.30 -2.59 12.00
N ASP A 94 -15.00 -1.48 12.25
CA ASP A 94 -16.08 -1.39 13.24
C ASP A 94 -17.47 -1.17 12.60
N ASP A 95 -17.57 -1.02 11.27
CA ASP A 95 -18.80 -0.56 10.61
C ASP A 95 -19.25 -1.51 9.47
N ALA A 96 -20.25 -2.36 9.76
CA ALA A 96 -20.89 -3.23 8.77
C ALA A 96 -21.55 -2.45 7.62
N ASP A 97 -21.74 -1.14 7.79
CA ASP A 97 -22.37 -0.22 6.85
C ASP A 97 -21.42 0.31 5.76
N HIS A 98 -20.11 0.04 5.85
CA HIS A 98 -19.10 0.41 4.85
C HIS A 98 -18.64 -0.75 3.96
N LEU A 99 -19.27 -1.91 4.08
CA LEU A 99 -19.13 -2.96 3.06
C LEU A 99 -19.70 -2.46 1.73
N PRO A 100 -19.03 -2.71 0.59
CA PRO A 100 -19.67 -2.53 -0.70
C PRO A 100 -21.01 -3.25 -0.69
N ALA A 101 -22.01 -2.69 -1.37
CA ALA A 101 -23.32 -3.32 -1.41
C ALA A 101 -23.18 -4.81 -1.82
N PRO A 102 -23.99 -5.73 -1.27
CA PRO A 102 -23.81 -7.17 -1.47
C PRO A 102 -23.66 -7.59 -2.94
N GLU A 103 -24.30 -6.87 -3.86
CA GLU A 103 -24.18 -7.04 -5.30
C GLU A 103 -22.79 -6.73 -5.87
N VAL A 104 -22.06 -5.79 -5.27
CA VAL A 104 -20.67 -5.47 -5.63
C VAL A 104 -19.76 -6.61 -5.18
N ILE A 105 -19.90 -7.05 -3.92
CA ILE A 105 -19.12 -8.17 -3.37
C ILE A 105 -19.38 -9.45 -4.16
N ALA A 106 -20.65 -9.76 -4.44
CA ALA A 106 -21.00 -10.94 -5.23
C ALA A 106 -20.39 -10.89 -6.63
N ARG A 107 -20.36 -9.71 -7.27
CA ARG A 107 -19.75 -9.55 -8.58
C ARG A 107 -18.23 -9.71 -8.53
N GLU A 108 -17.55 -9.13 -7.54
CA GLU A 108 -16.10 -9.32 -7.34
C GLU A 108 -15.75 -10.80 -7.14
N ILE A 109 -16.51 -11.53 -6.32
CA ILE A 109 -16.31 -12.97 -6.12
C ILE A 109 -16.48 -13.75 -7.43
N VAL A 110 -17.53 -13.47 -8.20
CA VAL A 110 -17.76 -14.14 -9.49
C VAL A 110 -16.62 -13.85 -10.47
N GLU A 111 -16.16 -12.61 -10.53
CA GLU A 111 -15.04 -12.21 -11.39
C GLU A 111 -13.74 -12.91 -11.00
N ASP A 112 -13.40 -12.95 -9.71
CA ASP A 112 -12.22 -13.64 -9.20
C ASP A 112 -12.26 -15.14 -9.47
N LEU A 113 -13.42 -15.78 -9.24
CA LEU A 113 -13.61 -17.21 -9.53
C LEU A 113 -13.53 -17.51 -11.03
N THR A 114 -14.05 -16.62 -11.88
CA THR A 114 -13.97 -16.79 -13.34
C THR A 114 -12.53 -16.65 -13.83
N ALA A 115 -11.78 -15.68 -13.30
CA ALA A 115 -10.36 -15.53 -13.61
C ALA A 115 -9.55 -16.76 -13.17
N ALA A 116 -9.78 -17.25 -11.95
CA ALA A 116 -9.15 -18.47 -11.46
C ALA A 116 -9.50 -19.70 -12.31
N LEU A 117 -10.76 -19.84 -12.72
CA LEU A 117 -11.20 -20.94 -13.59
C LEU A 117 -10.49 -20.89 -14.94
N ALA A 118 -10.40 -19.72 -15.57
CA ALA A 118 -9.70 -19.56 -16.84
C ALA A 118 -8.21 -19.91 -16.73
N GLU A 119 -7.57 -19.57 -15.61
CA GLU A 119 -6.19 -19.99 -15.35
C GLU A 119 -6.07 -21.52 -15.23
N PHE A 120 -6.98 -22.18 -14.52
CA PHE A 120 -7.00 -23.64 -14.42
C PHE A 120 -7.27 -24.33 -15.75
N GLU A 121 -8.18 -23.81 -16.57
CA GLU A 121 -8.46 -24.32 -17.92
C GLU A 121 -7.22 -24.21 -18.83
N ALA A 122 -6.51 -23.09 -18.77
CA ALA A 122 -5.26 -22.91 -19.51
C ALA A 122 -4.19 -23.93 -19.08
N VAL A 123 -4.05 -24.18 -17.77
CA VAL A 123 -3.14 -25.21 -17.24
C VAL A 123 -3.55 -26.61 -17.69
N ALA A 124 -4.84 -26.95 -17.62
CA ALA A 124 -5.35 -28.25 -18.05
C ALA A 124 -5.09 -28.50 -19.54
N ALA A 125 -5.39 -27.52 -20.41
CA ALA A 125 -5.13 -27.60 -21.84
C ALA A 125 -3.64 -27.78 -22.15
N ALA A 126 -2.76 -27.06 -21.43
CA ALA A 126 -1.32 -27.20 -21.59
C ALA A 126 -0.81 -28.60 -21.21
N LEU A 127 -1.37 -29.19 -20.14
CA LEU A 127 -1.02 -30.55 -19.71
C LEU A 127 -1.54 -31.62 -20.68
N GLU A 128 -2.76 -31.47 -21.20
CA GLU A 128 -3.31 -32.38 -22.22
C GLU A 128 -2.50 -32.33 -23.53
N ALA A 129 -2.10 -31.15 -23.97
CA ALA A 129 -1.22 -30.99 -25.13
C ALA A 129 0.14 -31.67 -24.91
N ALA A 130 0.73 -31.52 -23.72
CA ALA A 130 1.97 -32.19 -23.35
C ALA A 130 1.83 -33.73 -23.31
N ALA A 131 0.71 -34.24 -22.79
CA ALA A 131 0.42 -35.68 -22.77
C ALA A 131 0.24 -36.25 -24.19
N ASN A 132 -0.53 -35.56 -25.04
CA ASN A 132 -0.78 -36.00 -26.42
C ASN A 132 0.47 -35.91 -27.31
N GLY A 133 1.34 -34.91 -27.09
CA GLY A 133 2.63 -34.81 -27.79
C GLY A 133 3.64 -35.89 -27.41
N SER A 134 3.44 -36.58 -26.28
CA SER A 134 4.30 -37.70 -25.85
C SER A 134 3.92 -39.06 -26.46
N ALA A 135 2.71 -39.18 -27.03
CA ALA A 135 2.22 -40.42 -27.64
C ALA A 135 2.65 -40.62 -29.10
N ASP A 136 3.19 -39.59 -29.76
CA ASP A 136 3.54 -39.58 -31.19
C ASP A 136 5.03 -39.92 -31.46
N LEU A 137 5.76 -40.37 -30.43
CA LEU A 137 7.20 -40.70 -30.47
C LEU A 137 7.55 -42.17 -30.11
N THR A 138 6.56 -43.05 -30.02
CA THR A 138 6.73 -44.51 -29.84
C THR A 138 6.07 -45.30 -30.93
#